data_AF-A0A239E9F7-F1
#
_entry.id   AF-A0A239E9F7-F1
#
_cell.length_a   1.000
_cell.length_b   1.000
_cell.length_c   1.000
_cell.angle_alpha   90.00
_cell.angle_beta   90.00
_cell.angle_gamma   90.00
#
_symmetry.space_group_name_H-M   'P 1'
#
loop_
_entity.id
_entity.type
_entity.pdbx_description
1 polymer ?
#
loop_
_entity_poly.entity_id
_entity_poly.type
_entity_poly.pdbx_seq_one_letter_code
_entity_poly.pdbx_strand_id
1 'polypeptide(L)'
;MRAPVRLAAPALGLAAAHGAGWGVGALVGPVAAAPAAEEHAGDVPHTEGGHAGAAAEAPHDRPAGLAVSTEGHTLDLAAGALPAGDAVPLSSRLLGPDGAPVTAYETLHEQDLHLVVVRRDLTGSQHLHPALAADGTWTTTTAPPCSP
;
A
#
# COMPACT_ATOMS: atom_id res chain seq x y z
N MET A 1 51.82 25.02 1.83
CA MET A 1 50.51 24.31 1.83
C MET A 1 49.87 24.47 3.20
N ARG A 2 48.72 25.15 3.32
CA ARG A 2 47.97 25.32 4.60
C ARG A 2 46.65 24.53 4.53
N ALA A 3 46.75 23.22 4.39
CA ALA A 3 45.59 22.33 4.33
C ALA A 3 44.81 22.19 5.67
N PRO A 4 45.44 22.10 6.87
CA PRO A 4 44.68 21.85 8.10
C PRO A 4 43.83 23.06 8.56
N VAL A 5 44.25 24.28 8.24
CA VAL A 5 43.51 25.51 8.59
C VAL A 5 42.25 25.70 7.72
N ARG A 6 42.22 25.15 6.49
CA ARG A 6 41.12 25.36 5.55
C ARG A 6 39.87 24.52 5.87
N LEU A 7 40.01 23.47 6.67
CA LEU A 7 38.91 22.61 7.11
C LEU A 7 38.36 22.98 8.50
N ALA A 8 39.14 23.68 9.32
CA ALA A 8 38.71 24.08 10.66
C ALA A 8 37.58 25.13 10.64
N ALA A 9 37.64 26.09 9.71
CA ALA A 9 36.64 27.15 9.58
C ALA A 9 35.22 26.64 9.25
N PRO A 10 35.00 25.78 8.24
CA PRO A 10 33.65 25.26 7.96
C PRO A 10 33.12 24.34 9.06
N ALA A 11 33.97 23.54 9.71
CA ALA A 11 33.55 22.67 10.80
C ALA A 11 33.06 23.47 12.03
N LEU A 12 33.75 24.56 12.38
CA LEU A 12 33.32 25.45 13.46
C LEU A 12 32.00 26.15 13.14
N GLY A 13 31.82 26.55 11.87
CA GLY A 13 30.57 27.15 11.39
C GLY A 13 29.38 26.21 11.48
N LEU A 14 29.53 24.94 11.08
CA LEU A 14 28.47 23.94 11.20
C LEU A 14 28.11 23.65 12.67
N ALA A 15 29.10 23.52 13.54
CA ALA A 15 28.88 23.27 14.97
C ALA A 15 28.11 24.43 15.63
N ALA A 16 28.44 25.68 15.27
CA ALA A 16 27.74 26.86 15.77
C ALA A 16 26.27 26.91 15.30
N ALA A 17 26.01 26.63 14.01
CA ALA A 17 24.65 26.60 13.47
C ALA A 17 23.79 25.50 14.12
N HIS A 18 24.38 24.31 14.33
CA HIS A 18 23.70 23.19 14.99
C HIS A 18 23.38 23.52 16.46
N GLY A 19 24.34 24.10 17.20
CA GLY A 19 24.13 24.53 18.58
C GLY A 19 23.05 25.61 18.72
N ALA A 20 23.00 26.57 17.80
CA ALA A 20 21.95 27.59 17.77
C ALA A 20 20.56 26.99 17.52
N GLY A 21 20.43 26.07 16.56
CA GLY A 21 19.17 25.37 16.29
C GLY A 21 18.68 24.54 17.48
N TRP A 22 19.58 23.80 18.13
CA TRP A 22 19.26 23.02 19.33
C TRP A 22 18.84 23.91 20.50
N GLY A 23 19.53 25.04 20.70
CA GLY A 23 19.19 26.03 21.74
C GLY A 23 17.82 26.67 21.54
N VAL A 24 17.45 27.01 20.30
CA VAL A 24 16.10 27.52 19.99
C VAL A 24 15.04 26.45 20.24
N GLY A 25 15.27 25.21 19.83
CA GLY A 25 14.34 24.10 20.07
C GLY A 25 14.07 23.85 21.56
N ALA A 26 15.10 23.97 22.42
CA ALA A 26 14.94 23.81 23.86
C ALA A 26 14.08 24.92 24.51
N LEU A 27 14.03 26.12 23.94
CA LEU A 27 13.21 27.24 24.44
C LEU A 27 11.73 27.13 24.03
N VAL A 28 11.43 26.51 22.89
CA VAL A 28 10.06 26.36 22.37
C VAL A 28 9.31 25.19 23.03
N GLY A 29 10.04 24.25 23.64
CA GLY A 29 9.46 23.09 24.34
C GLY A 29 8.90 22.02 23.37
N PRO A 30 8.59 20.81 23.87
CA PRO A 30 8.05 19.75 23.04
C PRO A 30 6.65 20.11 22.53
N VAL A 31 6.42 19.93 21.22
CA VAL A 31 5.06 19.96 20.67
C VAL A 31 4.31 18.74 21.21
N ALA A 32 3.17 18.96 21.87
CA ALA A 32 2.35 17.88 22.37
C ALA A 32 1.94 16.97 21.21
N ALA A 33 2.13 15.66 21.37
CA ALA A 33 1.46 14.70 20.50
C ALA A 33 -0.06 14.90 20.65
N ALA A 34 -0.78 14.91 19.53
CA ALA A 34 -2.23 15.00 19.54
C ALA A 34 -2.80 13.92 20.48
N PRO A 35 -3.80 14.24 21.34
CA PRO A 35 -4.35 13.25 22.23
C PRO A 35 -4.98 12.11 21.42
N ALA A 36 -4.72 10.88 21.84
CA ALA A 36 -5.50 9.73 21.39
C ALA A 36 -6.96 10.00 21.76
N ALA A 37 -7.85 9.92 20.75
CA ALA A 37 -9.28 10.05 20.97
C ALA A 37 -9.74 8.95 21.94
N GLU A 38 -10.53 9.38 22.92
CA GLU A 38 -11.01 8.58 24.05
C GLU A 38 -11.87 7.38 23.64
N GLU A 39 -11.78 6.31 24.45
CA GLU A 39 -12.77 5.24 24.52
C GLU A 39 -14.19 5.81 24.67
N HIS A 40 -15.02 5.61 23.64
CA HIS A 40 -16.44 5.89 23.77
C HIS A 40 -17.13 4.71 24.47
N ALA A 41 -17.18 4.76 25.80
CA ALA A 41 -18.14 4.00 26.57
C ALA A 41 -19.56 4.50 26.23
N GLY A 42 -20.29 3.70 25.47
CA GLY A 42 -21.70 3.92 25.15
C GLY A 42 -22.48 2.63 25.33
N ASP A 43 -22.95 2.38 26.55
CA ASP A 43 -24.00 1.40 26.82
C ASP A 43 -25.31 1.88 26.21
N VAL A 44 -25.84 1.14 25.23
CA VAL A 44 -27.21 1.28 24.76
C VAL A 44 -27.78 -0.12 24.53
N PRO A 45 -28.80 -0.55 25.28
CA PRO A 45 -29.44 -1.84 25.03
C PRO A 45 -30.47 -1.64 23.90
N HIS A 46 -30.23 -2.25 22.74
CA HIS A 46 -31.23 -2.34 21.69
C HIS A 46 -31.69 -3.78 21.46
N THR A 47 -33.00 -3.92 21.69
CA THR A 47 -33.90 -5.07 21.58
C THR A 47 -33.94 -5.72 20.20
N GLU A 48 -34.22 -7.03 20.18
CA GLU A 48 -34.57 -7.81 18.99
C GLU A 48 -35.75 -7.19 18.21
N GLY A 49 -35.61 -7.10 16.87
CA GLY A 49 -36.68 -6.74 15.95
C GLY A 49 -36.14 -6.53 14.53
N GLY A 50 -36.41 -7.47 13.63
CA GLY A 50 -35.85 -7.50 12.27
C GLY A 50 -36.34 -6.39 11.33
N HIS A 51 -35.54 -6.09 10.31
CA HIS A 51 -35.93 -6.05 8.88
C HIS A 51 -34.73 -5.68 7.99
N ALA A 52 -34.54 -6.51 6.96
CA ALA A 52 -34.01 -6.25 5.61
C ALA A 52 -32.98 -5.14 5.36
N GLY A 53 -31.87 -5.54 4.73
CA GLY A 53 -31.16 -4.75 3.73
C GLY A 53 -30.11 -3.78 4.27
N ALA A 54 -28.93 -4.30 4.63
CA ALA A 54 -27.71 -3.51 4.68
C ALA A 54 -26.59 -4.37 4.10
N ALA A 55 -26.02 -3.94 2.98
CA ALA A 55 -24.70 -4.38 2.59
C ALA A 55 -23.80 -4.17 3.80
N ALA A 56 -23.19 -5.25 4.29
CA ALA A 56 -22.27 -5.16 5.40
C ALA A 56 -21.11 -4.26 4.95
N GLU A 57 -21.12 -3.03 5.42
CA GLU A 57 -20.00 -2.11 5.31
C GLU A 57 -18.81 -2.83 5.94
N ALA A 58 -17.86 -3.23 5.10
CA ALA A 58 -16.68 -3.94 5.55
C ALA A 58 -15.98 -3.05 6.60
N PRO A 59 -15.48 -3.62 7.71
CA PRO A 59 -14.78 -2.82 8.71
C PRO A 59 -13.65 -2.04 8.02
N HIS A 60 -13.65 -0.71 8.17
CA HIS A 60 -12.58 0.19 7.70
C HIS A 60 -11.21 -0.08 8.38
N ASP A 61 -11.10 -1.15 9.16
CA ASP A 61 -9.97 -1.53 9.99
C ASP A 61 -9.08 -2.60 9.35
N ARG A 62 -9.33 -2.98 8.09
CA ARG A 62 -8.40 -3.84 7.35
C ARG A 62 -7.26 -3.01 6.75
N PRO A 63 -6.00 -3.44 6.89
CA PRO A 63 -4.89 -2.82 6.18
C PRO A 63 -5.18 -2.79 4.67
N ALA A 64 -5.13 -1.60 4.08
CA ALA A 64 -5.26 -1.43 2.65
C ALA A 64 -4.22 -2.30 1.90
N GLY A 65 -4.62 -2.89 0.78
CA GLY A 65 -3.74 -3.71 -0.06
C GLY A 65 -3.62 -5.19 0.32
N LEU A 66 -4.31 -5.68 1.36
CA LEU A 66 -4.38 -7.11 1.70
C LEU A 66 -5.76 -7.75 1.46
N ALA A 67 -6.77 -6.95 1.12
CA ALA A 67 -8.09 -7.44 0.79
C ALA A 67 -8.12 -7.98 -0.65
N VAL A 68 -8.71 -9.16 -0.83
CA VAL A 68 -8.99 -9.73 -2.16
C VAL A 68 -10.27 -9.17 -2.78
N SER A 69 -11.17 -8.62 -1.93
CA SER A 69 -12.42 -8.01 -2.35
C SER A 69 -12.67 -6.69 -1.63
N THR A 70 -13.15 -5.69 -2.37
CA THR A 70 -13.44 -4.33 -1.89
C THR A 70 -14.55 -3.73 -2.75
N GLU A 71 -15.52 -3.04 -2.15
CA GLU A 71 -16.65 -2.42 -2.88
C GLU A 71 -17.37 -3.37 -3.86
N GLY A 72 -17.58 -4.62 -3.44
CA GLY A 72 -18.21 -5.67 -4.28
C GLY A 72 -17.34 -6.19 -5.42
N HIS A 73 -16.14 -5.67 -5.64
CA HIS A 73 -15.20 -6.19 -6.63
C HIS A 73 -14.28 -7.23 -5.99
N THR A 74 -13.90 -8.27 -6.74
CA THR A 74 -13.02 -9.34 -6.27
C THR A 74 -11.92 -9.64 -7.29
N LEU A 75 -10.67 -9.68 -6.84
CA LEU A 75 -9.55 -10.19 -7.63
C LEU A 75 -9.55 -11.73 -7.57
N ASP A 76 -9.91 -12.37 -8.66
CA ASP A 76 -9.88 -13.83 -8.82
C ASP A 76 -8.57 -14.24 -9.52
N LEU A 77 -7.67 -14.89 -8.79
CA LEU A 77 -6.40 -15.40 -9.32
C LEU A 77 -6.56 -16.86 -9.72
N ALA A 78 -6.14 -17.23 -10.94
CA ALA A 78 -6.20 -18.61 -11.39
C ALA A 78 -5.32 -19.56 -10.56
N ALA A 79 -4.28 -19.03 -9.92
CA ALA A 79 -3.39 -19.77 -9.02
C ALA A 79 -3.14 -18.97 -7.73
N GLY A 80 -3.31 -19.62 -6.58
CA GLY A 80 -3.06 -19.02 -5.26
C GLY A 80 -1.59 -19.01 -4.81
N ALA A 81 -0.72 -19.72 -5.54
CA ALA A 81 0.71 -19.76 -5.30
C ALA A 81 1.45 -19.98 -6.62
N LEU A 82 2.64 -19.37 -6.74
CA LEU A 82 3.52 -19.53 -7.89
C LEU A 82 4.81 -20.21 -7.45
N PRO A 83 5.41 -21.09 -8.27
CA PRO A 83 6.73 -21.63 -8.00
C PRO A 83 7.77 -20.50 -7.96
N ALA A 84 8.78 -20.65 -7.10
CA ALA A 84 9.89 -19.71 -7.02
C ALA A 84 10.92 -19.98 -8.13
N GLY A 85 11.65 -18.93 -8.53
CA GLY A 85 12.84 -19.05 -9.38
C GLY A 85 12.61 -18.85 -10.88
N ASP A 86 11.46 -19.30 -11.41
CA ASP A 86 11.16 -19.20 -12.83
C ASP A 86 10.23 -18.03 -13.19
N ALA A 87 10.23 -17.67 -14.47
CA ALA A 87 9.18 -16.84 -15.03
C ALA A 87 7.86 -17.64 -15.09
N VAL A 88 6.79 -17.11 -14.51
CA VAL A 88 5.51 -17.83 -14.42
C VAL A 88 4.40 -17.00 -15.09
N PRO A 89 3.62 -17.59 -16.00
CA PRO A 89 2.41 -16.96 -16.50
C PRO A 89 1.41 -16.75 -15.36
N LEU A 90 0.86 -15.54 -15.27
CA LEU A 90 -0.17 -15.17 -14.32
C LEU A 90 -1.45 -14.85 -15.08
N SER A 91 -2.55 -15.47 -14.62
CA SER A 91 -3.90 -15.23 -15.13
C SER A 91 -4.82 -14.85 -13.99
N SER A 92 -5.66 -13.85 -14.23
CA SER A 92 -6.59 -13.32 -13.23
C SER A 92 -7.83 -12.71 -13.87
N ARG A 93 -8.88 -12.51 -13.08
CA ARG A 93 -10.08 -11.75 -13.44
C ARG A 93 -10.42 -10.77 -12.33
N LEU A 94 -10.94 -9.61 -12.71
CA LEU A 94 -11.60 -8.72 -11.76
C LEU A 94 -13.10 -8.96 -11.88
N LEU A 95 -13.71 -9.52 -10.84
CA LEU A 95 -15.14 -9.77 -10.80
C LEU A 95 -15.85 -8.57 -10.21
N GLY A 96 -16.96 -8.15 -10.83
CA GLY A 96 -17.83 -7.09 -10.31
C GLY A 96 -18.76 -7.59 -9.20
N PRO A 97 -19.61 -6.70 -8.65
CA PRO A 97 -20.58 -7.04 -7.60
C PRO A 97 -21.61 -8.10 -8.00
N ASP A 98 -21.83 -8.30 -9.30
CA ASP A 98 -22.70 -9.33 -9.88
C ASP A 98 -21.97 -10.67 -10.11
N GLY A 99 -20.67 -10.74 -9.79
CA GLY A 99 -19.81 -11.90 -10.03
C GLY A 99 -19.35 -12.05 -11.48
N ALA A 100 -19.70 -11.13 -12.38
CA ALA A 100 -19.28 -11.17 -13.77
C ALA A 100 -17.89 -10.54 -13.94
N PRO A 101 -17.07 -11.00 -14.92
CA PRO A 101 -15.81 -10.34 -15.23
C PRO A 101 -16.04 -8.91 -15.73
N VAL A 102 -15.34 -7.95 -15.11
CA VAL A 102 -15.29 -6.57 -15.58
C VAL A 102 -14.42 -6.52 -16.83
N THR A 103 -14.95 -5.92 -17.91
CA THR A 103 -14.25 -5.77 -19.20
C THR A 103 -14.15 -4.32 -19.67
N ALA A 104 -14.88 -3.41 -19.06
CA ALA A 104 -14.83 -1.98 -19.35
C ALA A 104 -13.94 -1.29 -18.31
N TYR A 105 -12.80 -0.76 -18.75
CA TYR A 105 -11.82 -0.08 -17.93
C TYR A 105 -11.54 1.32 -18.49
N GLU A 106 -11.17 2.23 -17.60
CA GLU A 106 -10.62 3.53 -17.98
C GLU A 106 -9.10 3.48 -17.83
N THR A 107 -8.40 3.91 -18.88
CA THR A 107 -6.95 3.96 -18.88
C THR A 107 -6.45 5.03 -17.91
N LEU A 108 -5.64 4.62 -16.94
CA LEU A 108 -4.98 5.52 -15.99
C LEU A 108 -3.48 5.26 -16.07
N HIS A 109 -2.65 6.30 -16.03
CA HIS A 109 -1.19 6.16 -16.23
C HIS A 109 -0.81 5.28 -17.45
N GLU A 110 -1.50 5.51 -18.57
CA GLU A 110 -1.31 4.83 -19.86
C GLU A 110 -1.80 3.38 -19.94
N GLN A 111 -2.23 2.76 -18.82
CA GLN A 111 -2.64 1.35 -18.80
C GLN A 111 -4.00 1.14 -18.11
N ASP A 112 -4.72 0.10 -18.54
CA ASP A 112 -6.03 -0.24 -17.97
C ASP A 112 -5.91 -0.99 -16.63
N LEU A 113 -4.81 -1.71 -16.42
CA LEU A 113 -4.55 -2.45 -15.19
C LEU A 113 -3.08 -2.43 -14.80
N HIS A 114 -2.85 -2.12 -13.52
CA HIS A 114 -1.56 -2.23 -12.86
C HIS A 114 -1.60 -3.38 -11.86
N LEU A 115 -0.73 -4.36 -12.03
CA LEU A 115 -0.61 -5.50 -11.13
C LEU A 115 0.73 -5.45 -10.41
N VAL A 116 0.70 -5.35 -9.09
CA VAL A 116 1.90 -5.41 -8.25
C VAL A 116 2.00 -6.80 -7.62
N VAL A 117 3.06 -7.53 -7.95
CA VAL A 117 3.36 -8.84 -7.37
C VAL A 117 4.49 -8.68 -6.37
N VAL A 118 4.22 -9.04 -5.10
CA VAL A 118 5.19 -8.93 -4.01
C VAL A 118 5.51 -10.32 -3.46
N ARG A 119 6.79 -10.61 -3.26
CA ARG A 119 7.21 -11.87 -2.62
C ARG A 119 6.77 -11.90 -1.15
N ARG A 120 6.49 -13.11 -0.65
CA ARG A 120 6.10 -13.33 0.75
C ARG A 120 7.20 -12.96 1.76
N ASP A 121 8.47 -13.09 1.36
CA ASP A 121 9.63 -12.70 2.17
C ASP A 121 10.03 -11.23 1.98
N LEU A 122 9.25 -10.46 1.21
CA LEU A 122 9.43 -9.02 0.96
C LEU A 122 10.77 -8.64 0.30
N THR A 123 11.50 -9.59 -0.27
CA THR A 123 12.80 -9.34 -0.90
C THR A 123 12.69 -8.95 -2.39
N GLY A 124 11.48 -8.86 -2.94
CA GLY A 124 11.27 -8.46 -4.33
C GLY A 124 9.82 -8.13 -4.66
N SER A 125 9.68 -7.21 -5.61
CA SER A 125 8.38 -6.78 -6.15
C SER A 125 8.48 -6.55 -7.66
N GLN A 126 7.38 -6.77 -8.37
CA GLN A 126 7.27 -6.49 -9.80
C GLN A 126 6.01 -5.67 -10.06
N HIS A 127 6.13 -4.69 -10.93
CA HIS A 127 5.02 -3.90 -11.44
C HIS A 127 4.76 -4.33 -12.89
N LEU A 128 3.61 -4.96 -13.12
CA LEU A 128 3.24 -5.59 -14.37
C LEU A 128 2.00 -4.90 -14.96
N HIS A 129 1.90 -4.91 -16.28
CA HIS A 129 0.73 -4.43 -17.01
C HIS A 129 0.11 -5.61 -17.77
N PRO A 130 -0.86 -6.32 -17.18
CA PRO A 130 -1.51 -7.44 -17.86
C PRO A 130 -2.29 -6.99 -19.08
N ALA A 131 -2.46 -7.89 -20.06
CA ALA A 131 -3.30 -7.66 -21.23
C ALA A 131 -4.69 -8.27 -21.03
N LEU A 132 -5.74 -7.54 -21.42
CA LEU A 132 -7.14 -7.96 -21.33
C LEU A 132 -7.53 -8.81 -22.54
N ALA A 133 -8.06 -10.00 -22.29
CA ALA A 133 -8.76 -10.80 -23.29
C ALA A 133 -10.26 -10.48 -23.32
N ALA A 134 -10.93 -10.83 -24.43
CA ALA A 134 -12.36 -10.55 -24.64
C ALA A 134 -13.28 -11.22 -23.61
N ASP A 135 -12.82 -12.27 -22.91
CA ASP A 135 -13.56 -12.98 -21.86
C ASP A 135 -13.38 -12.36 -20.45
N GLY A 136 -12.67 -11.23 -20.34
CA GLY A 136 -12.37 -10.57 -19.07
C GLY A 136 -11.13 -11.11 -18.35
N THR A 137 -10.39 -12.03 -18.98
CA THR A 137 -9.16 -12.58 -18.40
C THR A 137 -7.97 -11.64 -18.66
N TRP A 138 -7.27 -11.29 -17.58
CA TRP A 138 -6.02 -10.55 -17.59
C TRP A 138 -4.84 -11.50 -17.56
N THR A 139 -3.86 -11.32 -18.47
CA THR A 139 -2.67 -12.18 -18.55
C THR A 139 -1.36 -11.40 -18.57
N THR A 140 -0.36 -11.92 -17.86
CA THR A 140 1.02 -11.41 -17.86
C THR A 140 2.00 -12.53 -17.51
N THR A 141 3.30 -12.25 -17.52
CA THR A 141 4.34 -13.19 -17.09
C THR A 141 5.24 -12.50 -16.07
N THR A 142 5.45 -13.13 -14.92
CA THR A 142 6.41 -12.64 -13.93
C THR A 142 7.83 -12.83 -14.46
N ALA A 143 8.73 -11.90 -14.16
CA ALA A 143 10.16 -12.12 -14.30
C ALA A 143 10.68 -13.08 -13.21
N PRO A 144 11.76 -13.83 -13.48
CA PRO A 144 12.49 -14.53 -12.42
C PRO A 144 13.09 -13.51 -11.44
N PRO A 145 13.39 -13.91 -10.19
CA PRO A 145 14.10 -13.03 -9.26
C PRO A 145 15.46 -12.64 -9.84
N CYS A 146 15.89 -11.40 -9.63
CA CYS A 146 17.28 -11.02 -9.88
C CYS A 146 18.18 -11.85 -8.95
N SER A 147 19.24 -12.45 -9.50
CA SER A 147 20.28 -13.06 -8.67
C SER A 147 20.86 -12.02 -7.70
N PRO A 148 21.21 -12.43 -6.45
CA PRO A 148 21.75 -11.52 -5.44
C PRO A 148 23.10 -10.91 -5.84
#